data_AF-A0A7Y6DM58-F1
#
_entry.id   AF-A0A7Y6DM58-F1
#
_cell.length_a   1.000
_cell.length_b   1.000
_cell.length_c   1.000
_cell.angle_alpha   90.00
_cell.angle_beta   90.00
_cell.angle_gamma   90.00
#
_symmetry.space_group_name_H-M   'P 1'
#
loop_
_entity.id
_entity.type
_entity.pdbx_description
1 polymer ?
#
loop_
_entity_poly.entity_id
_entity_poly.type
_entity_poly.pdbx_seq_one_letter_code
_entity_poly.pdbx_strand_id
1 'polypeptide(L)'
;MERSTHKAWTIPGPGRPLFEDATANFVRNSPAAVDAHTAVRGPLLLGSGTEDHTVPRSVTAAVAKLYSDNTSSVTEFHEYEGKGHSLTMDSGWQDVADDVLDWFAAKGYAAV
;
A
#
# COMPACT_ATOMS: atom_id res chain seq x y z
N MET A 1 -0.47 -16.94 8.79
CA MET A 1 -1.77 -16.61 9.41
C MET A 1 -2.81 -16.18 8.40
N GLU A 2 -2.44 -15.47 7.34
CA GLU A 2 -3.30 -15.17 6.18
C GLU A 2 -4.21 -16.33 5.72
N ARG A 3 -3.70 -17.56 5.70
CA ARG A 3 -4.50 -18.77 5.38
C ARG A 3 -5.68 -19.03 6.32
N SER A 4 -5.58 -18.77 7.61
CA SER A 4 -6.72 -18.95 8.54
C SER A 4 -7.76 -17.87 8.37
N THR A 5 -7.34 -16.62 8.18
CA THR A 5 -8.23 -15.48 7.95
C THR A 5 -8.99 -15.65 6.62
N HIS A 6 -8.29 -16.03 5.55
CA HIS A 6 -8.90 -16.41 4.28
C HIS A 6 -9.93 -17.55 4.47
N LYS A 7 -9.54 -18.66 5.11
CA LYS A 7 -10.46 -19.79 5.32
C LYS A 7 -11.76 -19.42 6.05
N ALA A 8 -11.71 -18.49 6.99
CA ALA A 8 -12.86 -18.10 7.80
C ALA A 8 -13.72 -17.01 7.14
N TRP A 9 -13.11 -16.11 6.36
CA TRP A 9 -13.74 -14.84 5.97
C TRP A 9 -13.61 -14.48 4.48
N THR A 10 -13.23 -15.41 3.61
CA THR A 10 -13.16 -15.13 2.17
C THR A 10 -14.51 -14.75 1.58
N ILE A 11 -14.55 -13.57 0.97
CA ILE A 11 -15.67 -13.06 0.18
C ILE A 11 -15.11 -12.68 -1.20
N PRO A 12 -15.78 -13.03 -2.31
CA PRO A 12 -15.33 -12.61 -3.63
C PRO A 12 -15.31 -11.09 -3.76
N GLY A 13 -14.14 -10.53 -4.11
CA GLY A 13 -14.00 -9.11 -4.46
C GLY A 13 -14.40 -8.83 -5.91
N PRO A 14 -14.69 -7.57 -6.27
CA PRO A 14 -14.89 -7.18 -7.66
C PRO A 14 -13.58 -7.36 -8.44
N GLY A 15 -13.60 -8.18 -9.50
CA GLY A 15 -12.38 -8.45 -10.28
C GLY A 15 -11.92 -7.29 -11.17
N ARG A 16 -12.84 -6.39 -11.56
CA ARG A 16 -12.55 -5.33 -12.53
C ARG A 16 -11.39 -4.40 -12.13
N PRO A 17 -11.34 -3.84 -10.90
CA PRO A 17 -10.21 -3.02 -10.47
C PRO A 17 -8.86 -3.76 -10.53
N LEU A 18 -8.84 -5.06 -10.20
CA LEU A 18 -7.62 -5.87 -10.26
C LEU A 18 -7.12 -6.05 -11.71
N PHE A 19 -8.02 -6.23 -12.67
CA PHE A 19 -7.64 -6.31 -14.08
C PHE A 19 -7.19 -4.96 -14.65
N GLU A 20 -7.84 -3.87 -14.25
CA GLU A 20 -7.45 -2.51 -14.64
C GLU A 20 -6.03 -2.18 -14.13
N ASP A 21 -5.72 -2.52 -12.87
CA ASP A 21 -4.37 -2.33 -12.29
C ASP A 21 -3.32 -3.25 -12.94
N ALA A 22 -3.61 -4.55 -13.03
CA ALA A 22 -2.69 -5.54 -13.62
C ALA A 22 -2.31 -5.23 -15.08
N THR A 23 -3.20 -4.56 -15.82
CA THR A 23 -2.97 -4.18 -17.22
C THR A 23 -2.59 -2.72 -17.41
N ALA A 24 -2.50 -1.92 -16.34
CA ALA A 24 -2.35 -0.47 -16.41
C ALA A 24 -1.15 -0.03 -17.26
N ASN A 25 -0.02 -0.72 -17.13
CA ASN A 25 1.21 -0.42 -17.88
C ASN A 25 1.08 -0.65 -19.41
N PHE A 26 0.06 -1.39 -19.87
CA PHE A 26 -0.20 -1.67 -21.28
C PHE A 26 -1.26 -0.75 -21.89
N VAL A 27 -1.94 0.07 -21.07
CA VAL A 27 -3.05 0.93 -21.49
C VAL A 27 -2.64 2.40 -21.37
N ARG A 28 -2.45 3.08 -22.51
CA ARG A 28 -1.98 4.48 -22.58
C ARG A 28 -2.81 5.45 -21.71
N ASN A 29 -4.12 5.28 -21.67
CA ASN A 29 -5.04 6.08 -20.87
C ASN A 29 -5.71 5.19 -19.82
N SER A 30 -4.90 4.47 -19.04
CA SER A 30 -5.41 3.56 -18.04
C SER A 30 -6.32 4.29 -17.04
N PRO A 31 -7.48 3.72 -16.67
CA PRO A 31 -8.29 4.25 -15.58
C PRO A 31 -7.56 4.25 -14.22
N ALA A 32 -6.43 3.53 -14.12
CA ALA A 32 -5.56 3.52 -12.94
C ALA A 32 -4.43 4.57 -12.99
N ALA A 33 -4.41 5.46 -13.99
CA ALA A 33 -3.36 6.48 -14.10
C ALA A 33 -3.40 7.50 -12.94
N VAL A 34 -2.23 7.79 -12.38
CA VAL A 34 -2.03 8.79 -11.32
C VAL A 34 -0.84 9.69 -11.67
N ASP A 35 -0.88 10.95 -11.23
CA ASP A 35 0.28 11.84 -11.32
C ASP A 35 1.21 11.62 -10.11
N ALA A 36 2.22 10.77 -10.30
CA ALA A 36 3.19 10.44 -9.25
C ALA A 36 4.27 11.53 -9.08
N HIS A 37 4.56 12.29 -10.13
CA HIS A 37 5.77 13.11 -10.23
C HIS A 37 5.51 14.58 -9.87
N THR A 38 4.36 15.13 -10.25
CA THR A 38 4.09 16.58 -10.14
C THR A 38 2.94 16.94 -9.22
N ALA A 39 2.15 15.96 -8.77
CA ALA A 39 1.01 16.23 -7.90
C ALA A 39 1.47 16.81 -6.55
N VAL A 40 0.85 17.93 -6.16
CA VAL A 40 0.94 18.48 -4.80
C VAL A 40 -0.16 17.81 -3.97
N ARG A 41 0.25 16.99 -3.00
CA ARG A 41 -0.63 16.19 -2.16
C ARG A 41 -0.13 16.16 -0.71
N GLY A 42 -0.95 15.62 0.18
CA GLY A 42 -0.52 15.26 1.53
C GLY A 42 0.61 14.21 1.53
N PRO A 43 1.24 13.98 2.69
CA PRO A 43 2.26 12.95 2.81
C PRO A 43 1.64 11.58 2.50
N LEU A 44 2.42 10.71 1.85
CA LEU A 44 2.01 9.36 1.48
C LEU A 44 2.96 8.36 2.16
N LEU A 45 2.40 7.42 2.91
CA LEU A 45 3.11 6.25 3.41
C LEU A 45 2.69 5.02 2.58
N LEU A 46 3.67 4.37 1.97
CA LEU A 46 3.50 3.09 1.29
C LEU A 46 3.95 1.98 2.24
N GLY A 47 3.06 1.04 2.57
CA GLY A 47 3.35 -0.11 3.43
C GLY A 47 3.39 -1.41 2.63
N SER A 48 4.30 -2.33 2.94
CA SER A 48 4.34 -3.67 2.35
C SER A 48 4.67 -4.75 3.35
N GLY A 49 3.95 -5.87 3.30
CA GLY A 49 4.28 -7.07 4.07
C GLY A 49 5.28 -7.95 3.32
N THR A 50 6.28 -8.50 4.01
CA THR A 50 7.32 -9.34 3.38
C THR A 50 6.80 -10.70 2.89
N GLU A 51 5.65 -11.14 3.43
CA GLU A 51 5.00 -12.43 3.11
C GLU A 51 3.74 -12.25 2.26
N ASP A 52 3.52 -11.07 1.66
CA ASP A 52 2.39 -10.83 0.75
C ASP A 52 2.59 -11.57 -0.59
N HIS A 53 1.73 -12.57 -0.84
CA HIS A 53 1.71 -13.34 -2.08
C HIS A 53 0.72 -12.82 -3.13
N THR A 54 -0.14 -11.88 -2.77
CA THR A 54 -1.13 -11.28 -3.69
C THR A 54 -0.54 -10.04 -4.36
N VAL A 55 0.06 -9.14 -3.59
CA VAL A 55 0.80 -7.96 -4.08
C VAL A 55 2.21 -7.99 -3.49
N PRO A 56 3.16 -8.67 -4.16
CA PRO A 56 4.50 -8.85 -3.62
C PRO A 56 5.21 -7.51 -3.34
N ARG A 57 6.10 -7.52 -2.35
CA ARG A 57 6.99 -6.41 -1.95
C ARG A 57 7.57 -5.59 -3.11
N SER A 58 7.98 -6.27 -4.18
CA SER A 58 8.56 -5.65 -5.37
C SER A 58 7.62 -4.65 -6.06
N VAL A 59 6.31 -4.89 -5.99
CA VAL A 59 5.28 -4.00 -6.56
C VAL A 59 5.27 -2.69 -5.79
N THR A 60 5.10 -2.73 -4.46
CA THR A 60 5.08 -1.52 -3.63
C THR A 60 6.40 -0.77 -3.67
N ALA A 61 7.53 -1.48 -3.71
CA ALA A 61 8.84 -0.86 -3.90
C ALA A 61 8.98 -0.14 -5.26
N ALA A 62 8.42 -0.71 -6.33
CA ALA A 62 8.38 -0.04 -7.63
C ALA A 62 7.50 1.21 -7.60
N VAL A 63 6.35 1.17 -6.90
CA VAL A 63 5.50 2.35 -6.67
C VAL A 63 6.26 3.42 -5.88
N ALA A 64 6.95 3.06 -4.81
CA ALA A 64 7.77 4.00 -4.04
C ALA A 64 8.83 4.69 -4.93
N LYS A 65 9.45 3.94 -5.84
CA LYS A 65 10.38 4.49 -6.83
C LYS A 65 9.71 5.47 -7.81
N LEU A 66 8.47 5.21 -8.25
CA LEU A 66 7.73 6.14 -9.12
C LEU A 66 7.50 7.50 -8.45
N TYR A 67 7.33 7.55 -7.13
CA TYR A 67 7.14 8.79 -6.39
C TYR A 67 8.45 9.44 -5.91
N SER A 68 9.61 8.81 -6.12
CA SER A 68 10.86 9.21 -5.48
C SER A 68 11.45 10.54 -5.97
N ASP A 69 11.04 11.03 -7.13
CA ASP A 69 11.46 12.30 -7.71
C ASP A 69 10.47 13.45 -7.47
N ASN A 70 9.33 13.18 -6.81
CA ASN A 70 8.39 14.21 -6.42
C ASN A 70 8.94 15.02 -5.24
N THR A 71 9.39 16.23 -5.52
CA THR A 71 9.98 17.14 -4.52
C THR A 71 8.94 17.98 -3.77
N SER A 72 7.68 17.98 -4.22
CA SER A 72 6.61 18.82 -3.66
C SER A 72 5.81 18.13 -2.57
N SER A 73 5.87 16.80 -2.49
CA SER A 73 5.08 16.00 -1.53
C SER A 73 5.91 14.87 -0.94
N VAL A 74 5.82 14.68 0.38
CA VAL A 74 6.54 13.60 1.08
C VAL A 74 6.00 12.23 0.69
N THR A 75 6.90 11.29 0.42
CA THR A 75 6.59 9.87 0.21
C THR A 75 7.57 9.02 0.98
N GLU A 76 7.07 8.10 1.80
CA GLU A 76 7.90 7.16 2.55
C GLU A 76 7.41 5.73 2.33
N PHE A 77 8.30 4.76 2.54
CA PHE A 77 8.06 3.34 2.30
C PHE A 77 8.51 2.52 3.51
N HIS A 78 7.57 1.79 4.12
CA HIS A 78 7.82 0.92 5.27
C HIS A 78 7.54 -0.54 4.90
N GLU A 79 8.34 -1.43 5.49
CA GLU A 79 8.21 -2.88 5.31
C GLU A 79 7.91 -3.54 6.64
N TYR A 80 6.95 -4.47 6.64
CA TYR A 80 6.51 -5.17 7.83
C TYR A 80 6.86 -6.66 7.70
N GLU A 81 7.90 -7.05 8.44
CA GLU A 81 8.42 -8.42 8.43
C GLU A 81 7.35 -9.42 8.92
N GLY A 82 7.21 -10.54 8.20
CA GLY A 82 6.26 -11.61 8.52
C GLY A 82 4.78 -11.26 8.28
N LYS A 83 4.45 -10.06 7.81
CA LYS A 83 3.06 -9.67 7.48
C LYS A 83 2.72 -10.08 6.04
N GLY A 84 1.49 -10.56 5.86
CA GLY A 84 0.93 -10.95 4.55
C GLY A 84 -0.03 -9.91 3.98
N HIS A 85 -0.84 -10.30 3.00
CA HIS A 85 -1.74 -9.39 2.27
C HIS A 85 -2.79 -8.72 3.16
N SER A 86 -3.22 -9.40 4.22
CA SER A 86 -4.21 -8.91 5.19
C SER A 86 -3.59 -8.11 6.35
N LEU A 87 -2.42 -7.49 6.18
CA LEU A 87 -1.65 -6.81 7.23
C LEU A 87 -2.43 -5.77 8.06
N THR A 88 -3.51 -5.21 7.52
CA THR A 88 -4.37 -4.22 8.19
C THR A 88 -5.41 -4.82 9.13
N MET A 89 -5.59 -6.15 9.13
CA MET A 89 -6.64 -6.80 9.91
C MET A 89 -6.26 -8.18 10.48
N ASP A 90 -5.16 -8.78 10.02
CA ASP A 90 -4.63 -10.04 10.54
C ASP A 90 -3.95 -9.84 11.92
N SER A 91 -3.46 -10.90 12.57
CA SER A 91 -2.74 -10.73 13.85
C SER A 91 -1.60 -9.73 13.76
N GLY A 92 -1.47 -8.90 14.79
CA GLY A 92 -0.44 -7.88 14.83
C GLY A 92 -0.69 -6.77 13.81
N TRP A 93 -1.93 -6.58 13.36
CA TRP A 93 -2.35 -5.35 12.69
C TRP A 93 -2.09 -4.13 13.59
N GLN A 94 -2.09 -4.31 14.92
CA GLN A 94 -1.75 -3.26 15.87
C GLN A 94 -0.34 -2.71 15.65
N ASP A 95 0.66 -3.58 15.41
CA ASP A 95 2.04 -3.13 15.15
C ASP A 95 2.10 -2.22 13.90
N VAL A 96 1.31 -2.56 12.87
CA VAL A 96 1.20 -1.76 11.64
C VAL A 96 0.47 -0.44 11.93
N ALA A 97 -0.61 -0.49 12.70
CA ALA A 97 -1.39 0.70 13.05
C ALA A 97 -0.56 1.68 13.89
N ASP A 98 0.17 1.19 14.89
CA ASP A 98 1.02 1.99 15.75
C ASP A 98 2.13 2.68 14.93
N ASP A 99 2.81 1.95 14.04
CA ASP A 99 3.81 2.53 13.13
C ASP A 99 3.23 3.63 12.22
N VAL A 100 2.05 3.41 11.65
CA VAL A 100 1.35 4.40 10.81
C VAL A 100 0.94 5.64 11.63
N LEU A 101 0.46 5.46 12.85
CA LEU A 101 0.06 6.56 13.74
C LEU A 101 1.28 7.37 14.20
N ASP A 102 2.37 6.70 14.57
CA ASP A 102 3.64 7.34 14.92
C ASP A 102 4.19 8.14 13.73
N TRP A 103 4.09 7.57 12.52
CA TRP A 103 4.47 8.27 11.30
C TRP A 103 3.63 9.51 11.06
N PHE A 104 2.29 9.43 11.18
CA PHE A 104 1.41 10.59 11.06
C PHE A 104 1.75 11.68 12.08
N ALA A 105 1.96 11.30 13.34
CA ALA A 105 2.36 12.22 14.40
C ALA A 105 3.69 12.91 14.07
N ALA A 106 4.68 12.17 13.54
CA ALA A 106 5.94 12.72 13.08
C ALA A 106 5.80 13.68 11.89
N LYS A 107 4.75 13.55 11.08
CA LYS A 107 4.39 14.51 10.02
C LYS A 107 3.54 15.69 10.50
N GLY A 108 3.23 15.75 11.80
CA GLY A 108 2.43 16.82 12.40
C GLY A 108 0.92 16.63 12.27
N TYR A 109 0.45 15.42 11.96
CA TYR A 109 -0.96 15.07 11.95
C TYR A 109 -1.30 14.33 13.24
N ALA A 110 -2.21 14.88 14.04
CA ALA A 110 -2.69 14.21 15.24
C ALA A 110 -3.71 13.12 14.87
N ALA A 111 -3.62 11.96 15.54
CA ALA A 111 -4.73 11.03 15.60
C ALA A 111 -5.89 11.73 16.33
N VAL A 112 -7.06 11.84 15.68
CA VAL A 112 -8.26 12.47 16.23
C VAL A 112 -8.97 11.52 17.18
#